data_AF-A0A2E5TUS5-F1
#
_entry.id   AF-A0A2E5TUS5-F1
#
_cell.length_a   1.000
_cell.length_b   1.000
_cell.length_c   1.000
_cell.angle_alpha   90.00
_cell.angle_beta   90.00
_cell.angle_gamma   90.00
#
_symmetry.space_group_name_H-M   'P 1'
#
loop_
_entity.id
_entity.type
_entity.pdbx_description
1 polymer ?
#
loop_
_entity_poly.entity_id
_entity_poly.type
_entity_poly.pdbx_seq_one_letter_code
_entity_poly.pdbx_strand_id
1 'polypeptide(L)'
;MIMLRDELSGYKKPTFIPGDVVHHVRYHYRGVVVACDFMCMADENWYQSNKTQPDKNQPWYHVLVHKSGSITYPAQSSLELDESGEKVVHPLLSQFFTGIKDGRYQRNEVPWPEIN
;
A
#
# COMPACT_ATOMS: atom_id res chain seq x y z
N MET A 1 -8.35 -25.08 -12.07
CA MET A 1 -8.30 -25.02 -10.59
C MET A 1 -6.85 -24.83 -10.21
N ILE A 2 -6.40 -23.58 -10.10
CA ILE A 2 -4.96 -23.26 -10.06
C ILE A 2 -4.44 -23.41 -8.62
N MET A 3 -3.42 -24.24 -8.49
CA MET A 3 -2.60 -24.53 -7.32
C MET A 3 -1.75 -23.29 -6.97
N LEU A 4 -2.34 -22.29 -6.30
CA LEU A 4 -1.64 -21.09 -5.79
C LEU A 4 -1.80 -20.92 -4.27
N ARG A 5 -2.40 -21.89 -3.56
CA ARG A 5 -2.95 -21.64 -2.22
C ARG A 5 -2.16 -22.16 -1.03
N ASP A 6 -1.22 -23.10 -1.17
CA ASP A 6 -0.54 -23.68 0.01
C ASP A 6 0.63 -22.84 0.53
N GLU A 7 1.37 -22.14 -0.34
CA GLU A 7 2.54 -21.33 0.09
C GLU A 7 2.15 -20.03 0.81
N LEU A 8 0.92 -19.55 0.63
CA LEU A 8 0.39 -18.35 1.33
C LEU A 8 -0.32 -18.70 2.64
N SER A 9 -0.47 -19.97 3.00
CA SER A 9 -1.21 -20.40 4.20
C SER A 9 -0.64 -19.86 5.52
N GLY A 10 0.64 -19.48 5.54
CA GLY A 10 1.31 -18.87 6.70
C GLY A 10 1.27 -17.34 6.77
N TYR A 11 0.82 -16.65 5.73
CA TYR A 11 0.82 -15.18 5.68
C TYR A 11 -0.56 -14.58 5.94
N LYS A 12 -0.60 -13.49 6.70
CA LYS A 12 -1.82 -12.69 6.84
C LYS A 12 -2.22 -12.17 5.46
N LYS A 13 -3.51 -12.33 5.12
CA LYS A 13 -4.05 -11.88 3.85
C LYS A 13 -4.05 -10.34 3.76
N PRO A 14 -3.63 -9.75 2.62
CA PRO A 14 -3.81 -8.32 2.34
C PRO A 14 -5.28 -7.91 2.41
N THR A 15 -5.56 -6.89 3.22
CA THR A 15 -6.88 -6.25 3.31
C THR A 15 -7.10 -5.27 2.15
N PHE A 16 -6.05 -4.56 1.74
CA PHE A 16 -6.12 -3.56 0.68
C PHE A 16 -5.46 -4.08 -0.59
N ILE A 17 -5.91 -3.63 -1.75
CA ILE A 17 -5.34 -3.97 -3.04
C ILE A 17 -4.88 -2.71 -3.79
N PRO A 18 -3.99 -2.83 -4.79
CA PRO A 18 -3.60 -1.69 -5.61
C PRO A 18 -4.80 -0.93 -6.15
N GLY A 19 -4.77 0.38 -5.91
CA GLY A 19 -5.81 1.33 -6.29
C GLY A 19 -6.80 1.68 -5.18
N ASP A 20 -6.81 0.97 -4.05
CA ASP A 20 -7.57 1.38 -2.87
C ASP A 20 -7.02 2.68 -2.31
N VAL A 21 -7.93 3.59 -1.94
CA VAL A 21 -7.58 4.79 -1.18
C VAL A 21 -7.65 4.45 0.29
N VAL A 22 -6.59 4.78 1.02
CA VAL A 22 -6.41 4.46 2.43
C VAL A 22 -6.12 5.71 3.23
N HIS A 23 -6.48 5.67 4.50
CA HIS A 23 -6.16 6.66 5.51
C HIS A 23 -5.24 6.04 6.57
N HIS A 24 -4.21 6.78 6.97
CA HIS A 24 -3.29 6.33 8.01
C HIS A 24 -3.80 6.72 9.38
N VAL A 25 -4.16 5.73 10.21
CA VAL A 25 -4.87 5.91 11.49
C VAL A 25 -4.14 6.89 12.43
N ARG A 26 -2.80 6.78 12.55
CA ARG A 26 -2.00 7.62 13.45
C ARG A 26 -1.59 8.99 12.90
N TYR A 27 -1.27 9.07 11.61
CA TYR A 27 -0.65 10.24 10.99
C TYR A 27 -1.63 11.04 10.14
N HIS A 28 -2.87 10.56 10.01
CA HIS A 28 -4.00 11.21 9.38
C HIS A 28 -3.78 11.66 7.93
N TYR A 29 -2.81 11.06 7.24
CA TYR A 29 -2.65 11.26 5.81
C TYR A 29 -3.51 10.25 5.05
N ARG A 30 -3.91 10.64 3.85
CA ARG A 30 -4.58 9.79 2.87
C ARG A 30 -3.68 9.51 1.69
N GLY A 31 -3.87 8.38 1.04
CA GLY A 31 -3.07 7.97 -0.09
C GLY A 31 -3.67 6.80 -0.86
N VAL A 32 -3.06 6.44 -1.98
CA VAL A 32 -3.48 5.29 -2.78
C VAL A 32 -2.45 4.17 -2.68
N VAL A 33 -2.90 2.95 -2.47
CA VAL A 33 -2.06 1.74 -2.46
C VAL A 33 -1.58 1.46 -3.89
N VAL A 34 -0.28 1.30 -4.09
CA VAL A 34 0.34 1.00 -5.40
C VAL A 34 0.79 -0.45 -5.49
N ALA A 35 1.28 -1.00 -4.38
CA ALA A 35 1.75 -2.36 -4.26
C ALA A 35 1.65 -2.84 -2.81
N CYS A 36 1.77 -4.15 -2.62
CA CYS A 36 1.68 -4.83 -1.34
C CYS A 36 2.75 -5.92 -1.27
N ASP A 37 3.47 -5.95 -0.15
CA ASP A 37 4.34 -7.04 0.25
C ASP A 37 3.66 -7.86 1.35
N PHE A 38 3.85 -9.18 1.39
CA PHE A 38 3.20 -10.05 2.39
C PHE A 38 3.80 -9.90 3.81
N MET A 39 4.99 -9.32 3.89
CA MET A 39 5.72 -8.98 5.12
C MET A 39 6.55 -7.71 4.91
N CYS A 40 7.12 -7.17 5.99
CA CYS A 40 8.07 -6.06 5.88
C CYS A 40 9.29 -6.49 5.06
N MET A 41 9.53 -5.81 3.93
CA MET A 41 10.70 -6.03 3.08
C MET A 41 11.79 -4.97 3.28
N ALA A 42 11.57 -3.99 4.16
CA ALA A 42 12.57 -2.99 4.47
C ALA A 42 13.73 -3.60 5.28
N ASP A 43 14.93 -3.07 5.10
CA ASP A 43 16.09 -3.51 5.88
C ASP A 43 15.91 -3.24 7.39
N GLU A 44 16.71 -3.94 8.20
CA GLU A 44 16.60 -3.87 9.65
C GLU A 44 16.84 -2.44 10.18
N ASN A 45 17.79 -1.69 9.61
CA ASN A 45 18.11 -0.35 10.09
C ASN A 45 16.93 0.61 9.84
N TRP A 46 16.32 0.53 8.65
CA TRP A 46 15.12 1.28 8.34
C TRP A 46 13.99 0.92 9.30
N TYR A 47 13.75 -0.37 9.52
CA TYR A 47 12.68 -0.82 10.41
C TYR A 47 12.91 -0.36 11.85
N GLN A 48 14.13 -0.46 12.37
CA GLN A 48 14.48 0.01 13.72
C GLN A 48 14.32 1.54 13.86
N SER A 49 14.42 2.30 12.77
CA SER A 49 14.15 3.75 12.78
C SER A 49 12.65 4.09 12.86
N ASN A 50 11.76 3.14 12.54
CA ASN A 50 10.32 3.35 12.58
C ASN A 50 9.81 3.39 14.03
N LYS A 51 9.22 4.52 14.44
CA LYS A 51 8.75 4.75 15.81
C LYS A 51 7.63 3.82 16.25
N THR A 52 6.81 3.29 15.33
CA THR A 52 5.65 2.47 15.68
C THR A 52 5.93 0.98 15.74
N GLN A 53 7.09 0.54 15.21
CA GLN A 53 7.55 -0.86 15.26
C GLN A 53 6.43 -1.90 14.99
N PRO A 54 5.61 -1.76 13.93
CA PRO A 54 4.48 -2.65 13.70
C PRO A 54 4.98 -4.04 13.29
N ASP A 55 4.25 -5.10 13.67
CA ASP A 55 4.57 -6.49 13.33
C ASP A 55 5.05 -6.65 11.88
N LYS A 56 6.23 -7.24 11.68
CA LYS A 56 6.80 -7.48 10.35
C LYS A 56 6.04 -8.55 9.58
N ASN A 57 5.41 -9.49 10.27
CA ASN A 57 4.72 -10.65 9.70
C ASN A 57 3.25 -10.35 9.35
N GLN A 58 3.05 -9.24 8.67
CA GLN A 58 1.76 -8.81 8.13
C GLN A 58 1.98 -8.09 6.80
N PRO A 59 0.94 -7.82 6.00
CA PRO A 59 1.10 -7.05 4.77
C PRO A 59 1.62 -5.63 5.01
N TRP A 60 2.53 -5.17 4.15
CA TRP A 60 3.03 -3.79 4.10
C TRP A 60 2.76 -3.22 2.71
N TYR A 61 2.50 -1.91 2.64
CA TYR A 61 1.97 -1.28 1.44
C TYR A 61 2.86 -0.15 0.96
N HIS A 62 3.00 0.00 -0.35
CA HIS A 62 3.60 1.18 -0.97
C HIS A 62 2.48 2.17 -1.28
N VAL A 63 2.48 3.34 -0.61
CA VAL A 63 1.37 4.29 -0.66
C VAL A 63 1.83 5.64 -1.20
N LEU A 64 1.16 6.16 -2.23
CA LEU A 64 1.37 7.53 -2.71
C LEU A 64 0.54 8.49 -1.86
N VAL A 65 1.20 9.42 -1.17
CA VAL A 65 0.53 10.31 -0.20
C VAL A 65 -0.07 11.52 -0.90
N HIS A 66 -1.34 11.79 -0.63
CA HIS A 66 -2.07 12.90 -1.22
C HIS A 66 -1.38 14.25 -0.94
N LYS A 67 -1.16 15.05 -2.00
CA LYS A 67 -0.62 16.43 -1.94
C LYS A 67 0.78 16.59 -1.32
N SER A 68 1.59 15.53 -1.19
CA SER A 68 2.96 15.66 -0.65
C SER A 68 4.08 15.29 -1.61
N GLY A 69 3.78 14.52 -2.68
CA GLY A 69 4.81 13.92 -3.54
C GLY A 69 5.61 12.80 -2.86
N SER A 70 5.25 12.43 -1.63
CA SER A 70 5.91 11.39 -0.86
C SER A 70 5.31 10.02 -1.12
N ILE A 71 6.16 9.00 -1.05
CA ILE A 71 5.77 7.59 -0.98
C ILE A 71 6.06 7.10 0.44
N THR A 72 5.12 6.37 1.05
CA THR A 72 5.28 5.78 2.38
C THR A 72 5.15 4.26 2.34
N TYR A 73 5.69 3.62 3.38
CA TYR A 73 5.66 2.17 3.57
C TYR A 73 4.97 1.78 4.90
N PRO A 74 3.63 1.96 5.03
CA PRO A 74 2.90 1.57 6.22
C PRO A 74 2.55 0.07 6.27
N ALA A 75 2.53 -0.48 7.48
CA ALA A 75 1.96 -1.79 7.76
C ALA A 75 0.42 -1.77 7.66
N GLN A 76 -0.20 -2.91 7.35
CA GLN A 76 -1.65 -3.06 7.28
C GLN A 76 -2.39 -2.52 8.49
N SER A 77 -1.90 -2.83 9.70
CA SER A 77 -2.52 -2.38 10.96
C SER A 77 -2.50 -0.86 11.16
N SER A 78 -1.78 -0.12 10.33
CA SER A 78 -1.68 1.34 10.40
C SER A 78 -2.64 2.05 9.44
N LEU A 79 -3.39 1.30 8.63
CA LEU A 79 -4.25 1.79 7.58
C LEU A 79 -5.71 1.39 7.79
N GLU A 80 -6.60 2.24 7.30
CA GLU A 80 -8.02 1.99 7.12
C GLU A 80 -8.46 2.46 5.72
N LEU A 81 -9.61 2.00 5.24
CA LEU A 81 -10.14 2.43 3.94
C LEU A 81 -10.60 3.89 4.00
N ASP A 82 -10.26 4.68 2.98
CA ASP A 82 -10.81 6.02 2.81
C ASP A 82 -12.13 5.92 2.03
N GLU A 83 -13.25 6.14 2.74
CA GLU A 83 -14.60 6.08 2.18
C GLU A 83 -15.11 7.43 1.65
N SER A 84 -14.27 8.48 1.65
CA SER A 84 -14.68 9.83 1.23
C SER A 84 -15.08 9.92 -0.25
N GLY A 85 -14.58 9.00 -1.09
CA GLY A 85 -14.72 9.06 -2.55
C GLY A 85 -13.88 10.17 -3.21
N GLU A 86 -13.05 10.88 -2.45
CA GLU A 86 -12.21 11.94 -2.97
C GLU A 86 -11.00 11.40 -3.74
N LYS A 87 -10.60 12.11 -4.80
CA LYS A 87 -9.41 11.76 -5.58
C LYS A 87 -8.12 12.05 -4.81
N VAL A 88 -7.14 11.17 -4.97
CA VAL A 88 -5.74 11.40 -4.59
C VAL A 88 -5.05 12.27 -5.65
N VAL A 89 -4.15 13.16 -5.23
CA VAL A 89 -3.31 13.99 -6.09
C VAL A 89 -1.86 13.68 -5.74
N HIS A 90 -1.13 13.11 -6.69
CA HIS A 90 0.28 12.76 -6.53
C HIS A 90 0.98 12.79 -7.90
N PRO A 91 2.25 13.27 -7.99
CA PRO A 91 2.97 13.35 -9.27
C PRO A 91 3.09 12.01 -10.01
N LEU A 92 3.22 10.90 -9.28
CA LEU A 92 3.35 9.55 -9.84
C LEU A 92 2.00 8.84 -10.09
N LEU A 93 0.87 9.49 -9.88
CA LEU A 93 -0.44 8.82 -9.96
C LEU A 93 -0.71 8.25 -11.36
N SER A 94 -0.44 9.05 -12.41
CA SER A 94 -0.64 8.65 -13.81
C SER A 94 0.36 7.60 -14.29
N GLN A 95 1.49 7.43 -13.59
CA GLN A 95 2.46 6.37 -13.91
C GLN A 95 1.90 4.98 -13.58
N PHE A 96 1.03 4.86 -12.58
CA PHE A 96 0.54 3.57 -12.09
C PHE A 96 -0.95 3.32 -12.34
N PHE A 97 -1.73 4.37 -12.63
CA PHE A 97 -3.18 4.26 -12.77
C PHE A 97 -3.69 5.02 -13.98
N THR A 98 -4.66 4.45 -14.69
CA THR A 98 -5.30 5.05 -15.88
C THR A 98 -6.55 5.87 -15.55
N GLY A 99 -7.09 5.72 -14.35
CA GLY A 99 -8.31 6.41 -13.93
C GLY A 99 -8.85 5.86 -12.62
N ILE A 100 -10.07 6.27 -12.27
CA ILE A 100 -10.80 5.81 -11.09
C ILE A 100 -12.17 5.28 -11.53
N LYS A 101 -12.57 4.13 -10.98
CA LYS A 101 -13.87 3.51 -11.22
C LYS A 101 -14.38 2.93 -9.90
N ASP A 102 -15.63 3.22 -9.56
CA ASP A 102 -16.28 2.72 -8.34
C ASP A 102 -15.45 2.98 -7.06
N GLY A 103 -14.86 4.18 -6.96
CA GLY A 103 -14.04 4.59 -5.81
C GLY A 103 -12.61 4.02 -5.78
N ARG A 104 -12.22 3.16 -6.72
CA ARG A 104 -10.90 2.52 -6.80
C ARG A 104 -10.13 2.92 -8.04
N TYR A 105 -8.84 3.22 -7.89
CA TYR A 105 -7.97 3.49 -9.03
C TYR A 105 -7.71 2.24 -9.86
N GLN A 106 -7.79 2.38 -11.18
CA GLN A 106 -7.61 1.27 -12.12
C GLN A 106 -6.12 1.10 -12.43
N ARG A 107 -5.57 -0.05 -12.02
CA ARG A 107 -4.16 -0.39 -12.18
C ARG A 107 -3.80 -0.55 -13.66
N ASN A 108 -2.69 0.04 -14.08
CA ASN A 108 -2.10 -0.19 -15.40
C ASN A 108 -1.08 -1.35 -15.36
N GLU A 109 -0.44 -1.62 -16.50
CA GLU A 109 0.55 -2.70 -16.62
C GLU A 109 1.94 -2.36 -16.04
N VAL A 110 2.16 -1.11 -15.60
CA VAL A 110 3.45 -0.70 -15.04
C VAL A 110 3.62 -1.36 -13.68
N PRO A 111 4.66 -2.19 -13.45
CA PRO A 111 4.90 -2.80 -12.15
C PRO A 111 5.38 -1.77 -11.13
N TRP A 112 5.24 -2.08 -9.84
CA TRP A 112 6.01 -1.38 -8.83
C TRP A 112 7.49 -1.74 -9.00
N PRO A 113 8.43 -0.77 -9.03
CA PRO A 113 9.83 -1.08 -9.18
C PRO A 113 10.29 -1.94 -8.00
N GLU A 114 10.92 -3.08 -8.28
CA GLU A 114 11.66 -3.84 -7.28
C GLU A 114 12.86 -2.98 -6.86
N ILE A 115 12.74 -2.34 -5.70
CA ILE A 115 13.87 -1.64 -5.09
C ILE A 115 14.65 -2.71 -4.33
N ASN A 116 15.71 -3.22 -4.96
CA ASN A 116 16.72 -4.05 -4.30
C ASN A 116 17.56 -3.21 -3.35
#